data_AF-A0A5C8TF54-F1
#
_entry.id   AF-A0A5C8TF54-F1
#
_cell.length_a   1.000
_cell.length_b   1.000
_cell.length_c   1.000
_cell.angle_alpha   90.00
_cell.angle_beta   90.00
_cell.angle_gamma   90.00
#
_symmetry.space_group_name_H-M   'P 1'
#
loop_
_entity.id
_entity.type
_entity.pdbx_description
1 polymer ?
#
loop_
_entity_poly.entity_id
_entity_poly.type
_entity_poly.pdbx_seq_one_letter_code
_entity_poly.pdbx_strand_id
1 'polypeptide(L)'
;MKASTRRSALGAILAAPLTGGAVMALPSVAATARSDLAEACLWAMRHVDYINTAAIAEHWDDDRVSDEGDLSDAVIDRAIAEPSRSLSDLQAKAQLCLKDFEDHALPFRTDRDESNLDAGQRLVLAVLREVIKLCA
;
A
#
# COMPACT_ATOMS: atom_id res chain seq x y z
N MET A 1 -5.48 -53.19 -39.07
CA MET A 1 -4.87 -53.01 -40.41
C MET A 1 -5.95 -52.59 -41.40
N LYS A 2 -5.92 -51.32 -41.86
CA LYS A 2 -6.35 -50.87 -43.19
C LYS A 2 -5.46 -49.68 -43.54
N ALA A 3 -4.93 -49.70 -44.76
CA ALA A 3 -3.84 -48.88 -45.24
C ALA A 3 -4.32 -47.62 -45.99
N SER A 4 -3.33 -46.75 -46.26
CA SER A 4 -3.18 -46.02 -47.54
C SER A 4 -3.94 -44.68 -47.65
N THR A 5 -3.46 -43.58 -48.26
CA THR A 5 -2.18 -43.09 -48.81
C THR A 5 -2.46 -41.68 -49.37
N ARG A 6 -1.56 -40.72 -49.10
CA ARG A 6 -1.22 -39.48 -49.86
C ARG A 6 -2.34 -38.56 -50.39
N ARG A 7 -2.16 -37.26 -50.08
CA ARG A 7 -1.73 -36.26 -51.09
C ARG A 7 -1.26 -34.97 -50.40
N SER A 8 -0.01 -34.59 -50.67
CA SER A 8 0.51 -33.24 -50.47
C SER A 8 -0.34 -32.24 -51.24
N ALA A 9 -0.58 -31.08 -50.63
CA ALA A 9 -0.83 -29.84 -51.36
C ALA A 9 0.10 -28.77 -50.78
N LEU A 10 1.27 -28.64 -51.42
CA LEU A 10 1.99 -27.37 -51.46
C LEU A 10 1.15 -26.40 -52.29
N GLY A 11 0.98 -25.18 -51.80
CA GLY A 11 0.32 -24.07 -52.49
C GLY A 11 -0.53 -23.29 -51.49
N ALA A 12 -0.33 -22.00 -51.24
CA ALA A 12 0.40 -20.99 -51.96
C ALA A 12 0.97 -19.98 -50.97
N ILE A 13 2.23 -19.59 -51.20
CA ILE A 13 2.79 -18.35 -50.65
C ILE A 13 2.09 -17.23 -51.43
N LEU A 14 1.05 -16.65 -50.83
CA LEU A 14 0.53 -15.37 -51.27
C LEU A 14 1.30 -14.28 -50.53
N ALA A 15 2.16 -13.62 -51.29
CA ALA A 15 2.80 -12.38 -50.92
C ALA A 15 1.78 -11.22 -50.85
N ALA A 16 2.12 -10.26 -49.99
CA ALA A 16 1.65 -8.88 -49.87
C ALA A 16 0.56 -8.59 -48.81
N PRO A 17 0.52 -7.40 -48.19
CA PRO A 17 1.57 -6.36 -48.01
C PRO A 17 1.86 -6.07 -46.51
N LEU A 18 3.12 -5.67 -46.26
CA LEU A 18 3.59 -5.04 -45.02
C LEU A 18 2.96 -3.65 -44.83
N THR A 19 1.69 -3.56 -44.42
CA THR A 19 1.13 -2.30 -43.88
C THR A 19 -0.11 -2.62 -43.05
N GLY A 20 0.09 -2.86 -41.77
CA GLY A 20 -0.99 -3.08 -40.82
C GLY A 20 -0.36 -3.57 -39.56
N GLY A 21 0.48 -2.72 -38.96
CA GLY A 21 1.13 -2.99 -37.70
C GLY A 21 0.08 -3.40 -36.70
N ALA A 22 -0.06 -4.70 -36.49
CA ALA A 22 -0.61 -5.24 -35.28
C ALA A 22 0.32 -4.74 -34.19
N VAL A 23 -0.02 -3.57 -33.65
CA VAL A 23 0.52 -3.10 -32.39
C VAL A 23 0.14 -4.22 -31.43
N MET A 24 1.09 -5.12 -31.18
CA MET A 24 1.05 -6.04 -30.07
C MET A 24 0.84 -5.13 -28.87
N ALA A 25 -0.41 -5.04 -28.41
CA ALA A 25 -0.74 -4.35 -27.19
C ALA A 25 0.07 -5.07 -26.13
N LEU A 26 1.21 -4.47 -25.76
CA LEU A 26 1.92 -4.83 -24.55
C LEU A 26 0.85 -4.91 -23.46
N PRO A 27 0.81 -5.99 -22.66
CA PRO A 27 -0.10 -6.03 -21.52
C PRO A 27 0.16 -4.73 -20.77
N SER A 28 -0.85 -3.85 -20.80
CA SER A 28 -0.84 -2.64 -20.03
C SER A 28 -0.58 -3.14 -18.62
N VAL A 29 0.58 -2.79 -18.08
CA VAL A 29 0.85 -2.94 -16.66
C VAL A 29 -0.14 -1.96 -16.03
N ALA A 30 -1.37 -2.42 -15.85
CA ALA A 30 -2.35 -1.72 -15.08
C ALA A 30 -1.67 -1.55 -13.73
N ALA A 31 -1.35 -0.29 -13.39
CA ALA A 31 -0.89 0.05 -12.06
C ALA A 31 -1.81 -0.69 -11.10
N THR A 32 -1.24 -1.63 -10.35
CA THR A 32 -2.04 -2.52 -9.51
C THR A 32 -2.71 -1.61 -8.50
N ALA A 33 -4.02 -1.41 -8.64
CA ALA A 33 -4.74 -0.49 -7.77
C ALA A 33 -4.48 -0.92 -6.33
N ARG A 34 -4.24 0.06 -5.45
CA ARG A 34 -4.07 -0.23 -4.03
C ARG A 34 -5.31 -0.96 -3.51
N SER A 35 -5.08 -1.89 -2.59
CA SER A 35 -6.19 -2.56 -1.92
C SER A 35 -6.99 -1.55 -1.08
N ASP A 36 -8.24 -1.92 -0.79
CA ASP A 36 -9.08 -1.17 0.14
C ASP A 36 -8.42 -0.99 1.52
N LEU A 37 -7.73 -2.02 2.01
CA LEU A 37 -7.00 -1.97 3.28
C LEU A 37 -5.83 -0.99 3.25
N ALA A 38 -5.06 -0.99 2.15
CA ALA A 38 -3.96 -0.06 1.97
C ALA A 38 -4.45 1.39 1.88
N GLU A 39 -5.56 1.65 1.18
CA GLU A 39 -6.18 2.97 1.14
C GLU A 39 -6.73 3.42 2.50
N ALA A 40 -7.35 2.51 3.27
CA ALA A 40 -7.81 2.80 4.61
C ALA A 40 -6.64 3.22 5.53
N CYS A 41 -5.53 2.46 5.53
CA CYS A 41 -4.34 2.80 6.32
C CYS A 41 -3.78 4.17 5.95
N LEU A 42 -3.69 4.47 4.64
CA LEU A 42 -3.24 5.77 4.14
C LEU A 42 -4.20 6.91 4.51
N TRP A 43 -5.50 6.64 4.53
CA TRP A 43 -6.51 7.60 4.98
C TRP A 43 -6.32 7.93 6.46
N ALA A 44 -6.16 6.93 7.34
CA ALA A 44 -6.00 7.16 8.78
C ALA A 44 -4.77 8.03 9.09
N MET A 45 -3.63 7.75 8.44
CA MET A 45 -2.42 8.58 8.61
C MET A 45 -2.67 10.06 8.24
N ARG A 46 -3.35 10.31 7.11
CA ARG A 46 -3.70 11.68 6.69
C ARG A 46 -4.74 12.31 7.61
N HIS A 47 -5.64 11.51 8.17
CA HIS A 47 -6.71 11.98 9.02
C HIS A 47 -6.16 12.47 10.37
N VAL A 48 -5.20 11.75 10.96
CA VAL A 48 -4.48 12.22 12.16
C VAL A 48 -3.76 13.54 11.91
N ASP A 49 -3.06 13.68 10.77
CA ASP A 49 -2.40 14.95 10.42
C ASP A 49 -3.40 16.11 10.23
N TYR A 50 -4.59 15.80 9.69
CA TYR A 50 -5.70 16.74 9.60
C TYR A 50 -6.21 17.14 10.99
N ILE A 51 -6.51 16.19 11.88
CA ILE A 51 -7.01 16.45 13.25
C ILE A 51 -6.03 17.37 13.98
N ASN A 52 -4.74 17.06 13.95
CA ASN A 52 -3.69 17.88 14.61
C ASN A 52 -3.68 19.34 14.13
N THR A 53 -4.00 19.57 12.86
CA THR A 53 -4.05 20.92 12.29
C THR A 53 -5.39 21.60 12.56
N ALA A 54 -6.49 20.90 12.32
CA ALA A 54 -7.84 21.43 12.37
C ALA A 54 -8.30 21.70 13.80
N ALA A 55 -7.99 20.81 14.75
CA ALA A 55 -8.36 20.98 16.16
C ALA A 55 -7.84 22.30 16.74
N ILE A 56 -6.60 22.67 16.41
CA ILE A 56 -5.99 23.93 16.83
C ILE A 56 -6.63 25.12 16.10
N ALA A 57 -6.76 25.03 14.77
CA ALA A 57 -7.22 26.13 13.93
C ALA A 57 -8.70 26.49 14.16
N GLU A 58 -9.53 25.49 14.45
CA GLU A 58 -10.97 25.63 14.62
C GLU A 58 -11.43 25.59 16.08
N HIS A 59 -10.49 25.47 17.03
CA HIS A 59 -10.79 25.38 18.47
C HIS A 59 -11.79 24.27 18.81
N TRP A 60 -11.51 23.04 18.35
CA TRP A 60 -12.34 21.90 18.68
C TRP A 60 -12.36 21.65 20.19
N ASP A 61 -13.50 21.19 20.69
CA ASP A 61 -13.60 20.65 22.03
C ASP A 61 -13.04 19.22 22.09
N ASP A 62 -12.81 18.74 23.31
CA ASP A 62 -12.26 17.40 23.56
C ASP A 62 -13.18 16.31 22.98
N ASP A 63 -14.50 16.51 23.02
CA ASP A 63 -15.48 15.57 22.48
C ASP A 63 -15.30 15.40 20.97
N ARG A 64 -15.17 16.50 20.20
CA ARG A 64 -14.94 16.42 18.75
C ARG A 64 -13.57 15.82 18.41
N VAL A 65 -12.53 16.13 19.20
CA VAL A 65 -11.21 15.50 19.01
C VAL A 65 -11.30 13.99 19.25
N SER A 66 -12.04 13.57 20.26
CA SER A 66 -12.29 12.14 20.55
C SER A 66 -13.05 11.46 19.41
N ASP A 67 -14.16 12.05 18.95
CA ASP A 67 -14.98 11.48 17.88
C ASP A 67 -14.19 11.28 16.57
N GLU A 68 -13.33 12.22 16.20
CA GLU A 68 -12.48 12.11 14.99
C GLU A 68 -11.30 11.15 15.22
N GLY A 69 -10.79 11.06 16.44
CA GLY A 69 -9.81 10.05 16.86
C GLY A 69 -10.34 8.63 16.68
N ASP A 70 -11.57 8.37 17.14
CA ASP A 70 -12.25 7.07 17.05
C ASP A 70 -12.33 6.55 15.59
N LEU A 71 -12.44 7.44 14.61
CA LEU A 71 -12.43 7.06 13.19
C LEU A 71 -11.08 6.50 12.74
N SER A 72 -9.98 7.06 13.23
CA SER A 72 -8.62 6.57 12.96
C SER A 72 -8.37 5.24 13.68
N ASP A 73 -8.80 5.14 14.93
CA ASP A 73 -8.68 3.93 15.76
C ASP A 73 -9.43 2.75 15.15
N ALA A 74 -10.62 2.97 14.61
CA ALA A 74 -11.37 1.93 13.89
C ALA A 74 -10.59 1.37 12.68
N VAL A 75 -9.78 2.18 12.00
CA VAL A 75 -8.91 1.72 10.92
C VAL A 75 -7.71 0.94 11.45
N ILE A 76 -7.13 1.36 12.58
CA ILE A 76 -6.04 0.61 13.24
C ILE A 76 -6.54 -0.78 13.65
N ASP A 77 -7.69 -0.86 14.31
CA ASP A 77 -8.33 -2.13 14.70
C ASP A 77 -8.57 -3.03 13.49
N ARG A 78 -9.08 -2.46 12.39
CA ARG A 78 -9.27 -3.17 11.13
C ARG A 78 -7.93 -3.68 10.56
N ALA A 79 -6.90 -2.84 10.58
CA ALA A 79 -5.57 -3.20 10.10
C ALA A 79 -4.92 -4.30 10.94
N ILE A 80 -5.22 -4.38 12.24
CA ILE A 80 -4.79 -5.49 13.10
C ILE A 80 -5.55 -6.78 12.74
N ALA A 81 -6.86 -6.69 12.54
CA ALA A 81 -7.73 -7.86 12.35
C ALA A 81 -7.60 -8.53 10.96
N GLU A 82 -7.46 -7.75 9.89
CA GLU A 82 -7.43 -8.29 8.53
C GLU A 82 -6.02 -8.71 8.12
N PRO A 83 -5.73 -9.94 7.64
CA PRO A 83 -4.40 -10.29 7.18
C PRO A 83 -4.04 -9.56 5.87
N SER A 84 -2.77 -9.15 5.72
CA SER A 84 -2.27 -8.55 4.47
C SER A 84 -2.31 -9.56 3.32
N ARG A 85 -2.89 -9.17 2.18
CA ARG A 85 -3.01 -10.02 0.98
C ARG A 85 -2.02 -9.63 -0.13
N SER A 86 -1.36 -8.48 0.03
CA SER A 86 -0.38 -7.96 -0.91
C SER A 86 0.79 -7.28 -0.17
N LEU A 87 1.90 -7.06 -0.88
CA LEU A 87 3.01 -6.25 -0.38
C LEU A 87 2.58 -4.80 -0.12
N SER A 88 1.64 -4.26 -0.91
CA SER A 88 1.08 -2.92 -0.69
C SER A 88 0.31 -2.84 0.64
N ASP A 89 -0.40 -3.90 1.03
CA ASP A 89 -1.12 -3.93 2.30
C ASP A 89 -0.12 -3.96 3.46
N LEU A 90 0.92 -4.80 3.35
CA LEU A 90 1.95 -4.91 4.36
C LEU A 90 2.71 -3.58 4.50
N GLN A 91 3.05 -2.92 3.40
CA GLN A 91 3.66 -1.60 3.40
C GLN A 91 2.78 -0.57 4.10
N ALA A 92 1.49 -0.50 3.74
CA ALA A 92 0.57 0.49 4.29
C ALA A 92 0.35 0.30 5.80
N LYS A 93 0.26 -0.94 6.27
CA LYS A 93 0.23 -1.24 7.71
C LYS A 93 1.52 -0.89 8.43
N ALA A 94 2.66 -1.20 7.83
CA ALA A 94 3.95 -0.86 8.43
C ALA A 94 4.12 0.66 8.54
N GLN A 95 3.64 1.42 7.55
CA GLN A 95 3.60 2.89 7.60
C GLN A 95 2.65 3.40 8.70
N LEU A 96 1.43 2.85 8.78
CA LEU A 96 0.46 3.22 9.82
C LEU A 96 1.01 2.95 11.22
N CYS A 97 1.56 1.75 11.44
CA CYS A 97 2.17 1.35 12.71
C CYS A 97 3.39 2.19 13.06
N LEU A 98 4.23 2.53 12.06
CA LEU A 98 5.38 3.41 12.28
C LEU A 98 4.93 4.82 12.71
N LYS A 99 3.91 5.39 12.05
CA LYS A 99 3.38 6.69 12.41
C LYS A 99 2.78 6.67 13.82
N ASP A 100 1.93 5.69 14.11
CA ASP A 100 1.32 5.52 15.43
C ASP A 100 2.38 5.39 16.55
N PHE A 101 3.41 4.59 16.29
CA PHE A 101 4.52 4.43 17.21
C PHE A 101 5.30 5.74 17.40
N GLU A 102 5.60 6.48 16.33
CA GLU A 102 6.28 7.78 16.42
C GLU A 102 5.44 8.79 17.22
N ASP A 103 4.13 8.83 16.99
CA ASP A 103 3.22 9.79 17.64
C ASP A 103 3.02 9.46 19.15
N HIS A 104 2.97 8.17 19.55
CA HIS A 104 2.76 7.76 20.94
C HIS A 104 4.04 7.51 21.76
N ALA A 105 5.14 7.08 21.14
CA ALA A 105 6.41 6.81 21.83
C ALA A 105 7.30 8.06 21.94
N LEU A 106 7.06 9.09 21.12
CA LEU A 106 7.80 10.36 21.12
C LEU A 106 6.91 11.61 21.35
N PRO A 107 5.91 11.59 22.26
CA PRO A 107 4.81 12.57 22.28
C PRO A 107 5.22 14.01 22.63
N PHE A 108 6.46 14.25 23.06
CA PHE A 108 6.93 15.57 23.52
C PHE A 108 8.29 15.99 22.93
N ARG A 109 8.70 15.43 21.80
CA ARG A 109 10.04 15.72 21.23
C ARG A 109 9.97 16.51 19.93
N THR A 110 10.48 17.74 20.00
CA THR A 110 10.70 18.61 18.85
C THR A 110 11.76 18.09 17.88
N ASP A 111 12.54 17.07 18.25
CA ASP A 111 13.71 16.59 17.50
C ASP A 111 13.68 15.11 17.10
N ARG A 112 12.58 14.36 17.37
CA ARG A 112 12.52 12.90 17.15
C ARG A 112 13.75 12.17 17.68
N ASP A 113 14.28 12.61 18.83
CA ASP A 113 15.47 11.97 19.40
C ASP A 113 15.16 10.54 19.86
N GLU A 114 15.63 9.55 19.09
CA GLU A 114 15.50 8.12 19.38
C GLU A 114 16.39 7.67 20.55
N SER A 115 17.24 8.53 21.12
CA SER A 115 18.21 8.16 22.17
C SER A 115 17.58 7.64 23.46
N ASN A 116 16.31 8.02 23.73
CA ASN A 116 15.60 7.56 24.92
C ASN A 116 14.66 6.37 24.65
N LEU A 117 14.66 5.83 23.44
CA LEU A 117 13.97 4.59 23.16
C LEU A 117 14.76 3.42 23.73
N ASP A 118 14.06 2.51 24.40
CA ASP A 118 14.68 1.26 24.85
C ASP A 118 15.11 0.40 23.65
N ALA A 119 15.87 -0.66 23.92
CA ALA A 119 16.39 -1.52 22.86
C ALA A 119 15.28 -2.21 22.03
N GLY A 120 14.15 -2.55 22.65
CA GLY A 120 13.01 -3.17 21.98
C GLY A 120 12.28 -2.18 21.07
N GLN A 121 12.04 -0.96 21.55
CA GLN A 121 11.45 0.13 20.78
C GLN A 121 12.30 0.47 19.54
N ARG A 122 13.62 0.57 19.69
CA ARG A 122 14.53 0.79 18.55
C ARG A 122 14.51 -0.36 17.55
N LEU A 123 14.40 -1.60 18.02
CA LEU A 123 14.27 -2.77 17.15
C LEU A 123 12.96 -2.73 16.36
N VAL A 124 11.84 -2.39 16.99
CA VAL A 124 10.54 -2.24 16.32
C VAL A 124 10.62 -1.19 15.20
N LEU A 125 11.18 -0.01 15.49
CA LEU A 125 11.38 1.03 14.47
C LEU A 125 12.24 0.54 13.29
N ALA A 126 13.35 -0.14 13.58
CA ALA A 126 14.23 -0.68 12.54
C ALA A 126 13.48 -1.68 11.64
N VAL A 127 12.76 -2.63 12.24
CA VAL A 127 11.98 -3.64 11.51
C VAL A 127 10.88 -2.99 10.66
N LEU A 128 10.13 -2.03 11.19
CA LEU A 128 9.07 -1.34 10.43
C LEU A 128 9.64 -0.61 9.22
N ARG A 129 10.75 0.11 9.39
CA ARG A 129 11.44 0.82 8.29
C ARG A 129 11.97 -0.14 7.23
N GLU A 130 12.53 -1.28 7.65
CA GLU A 130 12.98 -2.32 6.72
C GLU A 130 11.82 -2.93 5.94
N VAL A 131 10.70 -3.26 6.59
CA VAL A 131 9.50 -3.78 5.93
C VAL A 131 8.99 -2.79 4.89
N ILE A 132 8.90 -1.49 5.23
CA ILE A 132 8.46 -0.46 4.29
C ILE A 132 9.37 -0.41 3.05
N LYS A 133 10.69 -0.48 3.25
CA LYS A 133 11.68 -0.44 2.17
C LYS A 133 11.64 -1.70 1.29
N LEU A 134 11.40 -2.87 1.88
CA LEU A 134 11.34 -4.14 1.16
C LEU A 134 10.04 -4.31 0.36
N CYS A 135 8.98 -3.58 0.71
CA CYS A 135 7.71 -3.60 -0.01
C CYS A 135 7.59 -2.51 -1.10
N ALA A 136 8.59 -1.62 -1.23
CA ALA A 136 8.60 -0.48 -2.16
C ALA A 136 9.08 -0.83 -3.57
#